data_AF-A0A6G7XK69-F1
#
_entry.id   AF-A0A6G7XK69-F1
#
_cell.length_a   1.000
_cell.length_b   1.000
_cell.length_c   1.000
_cell.angle_alpha   90.00
_cell.angle_beta   90.00
_cell.angle_gamma   90.00
#
_symmetry.space_group_name_H-M   'P 1'
#
loop_
_entity.id
_entity.type
_entity.pdbx_description
1 polymer ?
#
loop_
_entity_poly.entity_id
_entity_poly.type
_entity_poly.pdbx_seq_one_letter_code
_entity_poly.pdbx_strand_id
1 'polypeptide(L)'
;MGTLVERSTRYVMLVHLPTVRDATTVRAAPVQTMKHLPQKLHQSLTWDQGSEMAEHKMFFTDTGIPVFFRDPASPWQRGSNENTNRLLQQYFPKGTDLSAHSADDLARVAAPLNARPRKTLG
;
A
#
# COMPACT_ATOMS: atom_id res chain seq x y z
N MET A 1 -9.47 1.45 -1.26
CA MET A 1 -8.28 0.64 -0.90
C MET A 1 -7.01 1.47 -0.99
N GLY A 2 -5.99 1.12 -0.20
CA GLY A 2 -4.60 1.58 -0.35
C GLY A 2 -3.74 0.47 -0.95
N THR A 3 -2.60 0.84 -1.54
CA THR A 3 -1.67 -0.11 -2.17
C THR A 3 -0.31 0.01 -1.48
N LEU A 4 0.18 -1.11 -0.92
CA LEU A 4 1.53 -1.24 -0.40
C LEU A 4 2.33 -2.16 -1.32
N VAL A 5 3.53 -1.73 -1.71
CA VAL A 5 4.42 -2.50 -2.58
C VAL A 5 5.82 -2.50 -1.98
N GLU A 6 6.34 -3.68 -1.65
CA GLU A 6 7.70 -3.84 -1.16
C GLU A 6 8.70 -3.53 -2.28
N ARG A 7 9.74 -2.74 -1.97
CA ARG A 7 10.60 -2.11 -2.97
C ARG A 7 11.54 -3.09 -3.66
N SER A 8 11.87 -4.23 -3.09
CA SER A 8 12.85 -5.17 -3.64
C SER A 8 12.15 -6.28 -4.43
N THR A 9 11.29 -7.02 -3.77
CA THR A 9 10.53 -8.19 -4.26
C THR A 9 9.30 -7.80 -5.07
N ARG A 10 8.83 -6.55 -4.97
CA ARG A 10 7.55 -6.09 -5.53
C ARG A 10 6.33 -6.83 -4.96
N TYR A 11 6.47 -7.42 -3.77
CA TYR A 11 5.35 -8.01 -3.05
C TYR A 11 4.28 -6.95 -2.76
N VAL A 12 3.03 -7.25 -3.13
CA VAL A 12 1.90 -6.34 -3.07
C VAL A 12 0.98 -6.75 -1.93
N MET A 13 0.57 -5.77 -1.14
CA MET A 13 -0.57 -5.90 -0.23
C MET A 13 -1.57 -4.80 -0.50
N LEU A 14 -2.84 -5.17 -0.53
CA LEU A 14 -3.93 -4.23 -0.69
C LEU A 14 -4.56 -3.97 0.68
N VAL A 15 -4.61 -2.70 1.06
CA VAL A 15 -5.16 -2.26 2.33
C VAL A 15 -6.63 -1.92 2.11
N HIS A 16 -7.51 -2.64 2.80
CA HIS A 16 -8.94 -2.37 2.75
C HIS A 16 -9.26 -1.04 3.45
N LEU A 17 -9.93 -0.13 2.74
CA LEU A 17 -10.33 1.20 3.20
C LEU A 17 -11.79 1.42 2.75
N PRO A 18 -12.78 0.97 3.54
CA PRO A 18 -14.17 0.86 3.09
C PRO A 18 -14.95 2.19 3.10
N THR A 19 -14.58 3.14 3.96
CA THR A 19 -15.44 4.30 4.22
C THR A 19 -14.70 5.63 3.99
N VAL A 20 -13.97 6.10 5.01
CA VAL A 20 -13.37 7.44 5.04
C VAL A 20 -11.87 7.32 4.82
N ARG A 21 -11.30 8.28 4.09
CA ARG A 21 -9.85 8.42 3.91
C ARG A 21 -9.31 9.57 4.75
N ASP A 22 -9.64 9.55 6.04
CA ASP A 22 -9.07 10.47 7.02
C ASP A 22 -7.74 9.92 7.58
N ALA A 23 -7.02 10.76 8.30
CA ALA A 23 -5.70 10.38 8.78
C ALA A 23 -5.73 9.20 9.76
N THR A 24 -6.79 9.07 10.56
CA THR A 24 -6.97 7.96 11.49
C THR A 24 -7.18 6.64 10.77
N THR A 25 -8.07 6.60 9.77
CA THR A 25 -8.38 5.37 9.02
C THR A 25 -7.20 4.94 8.17
N VAL A 26 -6.54 5.89 7.50
CA VAL A 26 -5.39 5.59 6.64
C VAL A 26 -4.14 5.25 7.45
N ARG A 27 -4.02 5.66 8.72
CA ARG A 27 -3.04 5.08 9.65
C ARG A 27 -3.44 3.66 10.07
N ALA A 28 -4.64 3.48 10.60
CA ALA A 28 -5.03 2.26 11.30
C ALA A 28 -5.07 1.03 10.37
N ALA A 29 -5.54 1.18 9.15
CA ALA A 29 -5.70 0.04 8.24
C ALA A 29 -4.36 -0.58 7.80
N PRO A 30 -3.34 0.18 7.35
CA PRO A 30 -2.01 -0.37 7.10
C PRO A 30 -1.38 -1.02 8.33
N VAL A 31 -1.58 -0.48 9.54
CA VAL A 31 -1.08 -1.11 10.78
C VAL A 31 -1.64 -2.54 10.91
N GLN A 32 -2.94 -2.74 10.68
CA GLN A 32 -3.54 -4.08 10.71
C GLN A 32 -3.03 -4.98 9.58
N THR A 33 -2.87 -4.44 8.37
CA THR A 33 -2.32 -5.19 7.23
C THR A 33 -0.90 -5.67 7.52
N MET A 34 -0.06 -4.83 8.12
CA MET A 34 1.34 -5.15 8.42
C MET A 34 1.52 -6.22 9.51
N LYS A 35 0.52 -6.47 10.38
CA LYS A 35 0.58 -7.60 11.32
C LYS A 35 0.74 -8.97 10.64
N HIS A 36 0.36 -9.07 9.37
CA HIS A 36 0.45 -10.30 8.59
C HIS A 36 1.78 -10.43 7.85
N LEU A 37 2.66 -9.43 7.93
CA LEU A 37 4.00 -9.49 7.36
C LEU A 37 5.01 -10.01 8.38
N PRO A 38 5.99 -10.82 7.94
CA PRO A 38 7.17 -11.09 8.75
C PRO A 38 7.87 -9.80 9.17
N GLN A 39 8.21 -9.67 10.44
CA GLN A 39 8.87 -8.49 11.01
C GLN A 39 10.16 -8.09 10.27
N LYS A 40 10.86 -9.05 9.64
CA LYS A 40 12.06 -8.80 8.82
C LYS A 40 11.80 -7.87 7.61
N LEU A 41 10.53 -7.74 7.18
CA LEU A 41 10.11 -6.86 6.09
C LEU A 41 9.69 -5.46 6.58
N HIS A 42 9.64 -5.23 7.89
CA HIS A 42 9.23 -3.97 8.50
C HIS A 42 10.40 -2.98 8.58
N GLN A 43 10.99 -2.63 7.43
CA GLN A 43 12.16 -1.76 7.40
C GLN A 43 11.81 -0.27 7.37
N SER A 44 11.07 0.16 6.36
CA SER A 44 10.64 1.55 6.20
C SER A 44 9.44 1.63 5.26
N LEU A 45 8.70 2.73 5.37
CA LEU A 45 7.55 3.02 4.51
C LEU A 45 7.77 4.37 3.84
N THR A 46 7.38 4.47 2.57
CA THR A 46 7.44 5.74 1.83
C THR A 46 6.04 6.13 1.35
N TRP A 47 5.56 7.30 1.75
CA TRP A 47 4.22 7.83 1.45
C TRP A 47 4.25 9.09 0.58
N ASP A 48 3.12 9.43 -0.03
CA ASP A 48 2.90 10.77 -0.56
C ASP A 48 2.60 11.76 0.57
N GLN A 49 2.56 13.04 0.23
CA GLN A 49 2.32 14.14 1.17
C GLN A 49 0.82 14.46 1.32
N GLY A 50 -0.05 13.45 1.17
CA GLY A 50 -1.48 13.62 1.34
C GLY A 50 -1.84 14.05 2.76
N SER A 51 -2.92 14.83 2.94
CA SER A 51 -3.38 15.24 4.27
C SER A 51 -3.85 14.05 5.11
N GLU A 52 -4.27 12.96 4.46
CA GLU A 52 -4.55 11.67 5.09
C GLU A 52 -3.31 11.03 5.76
N MET A 53 -2.11 11.57 5.55
CA MET A 53 -0.86 11.07 6.14
C MET A 53 -0.45 11.86 7.40
N ALA A 54 -1.30 12.77 7.88
CA ALA A 54 -1.00 13.64 9.02
C ALA A 54 -0.61 12.86 10.30
N GLU A 55 -1.15 11.65 10.48
CA GLU A 55 -0.88 10.80 11.64
C GLU A 55 0.34 9.86 11.50
N HIS A 56 1.23 10.09 10.53
CA HIS A 56 2.43 9.23 10.30
C HIS A 56 3.34 9.06 11.54
N LYS A 57 3.38 10.04 12.44
CA LYS A 57 4.14 9.90 13.70
C LYS A 57 3.56 8.82 14.61
N MET A 58 2.23 8.75 14.70
CA MET A 58 1.55 7.69 15.46
C MET A 58 1.71 6.33 14.78
N PHE A 59 1.75 6.29 13.44
CA PHE A 59 2.07 5.07 12.71
C PHE A 59 3.44 4.48 13.14
N PHE A 60 4.46 5.32 13.29
CA PHE A 60 5.76 4.90 13.80
C PHE A 60 5.66 4.37 15.23
N THR A 61 4.90 5.04 16.12
CA THR A 61 4.68 4.56 17.49
C THR A 61 3.99 3.18 17.51
N ASP A 62 3.03 2.95 16.63
CA ASP A 62 2.23 1.71 16.59
C ASP A 62 3.00 0.52 16.00
N THR A 63 3.99 0.76 15.12
CA THR A 63 4.63 -0.29 14.31
C THR A 63 6.15 -0.37 14.45
N GLY A 64 6.80 0.69 14.93
CA GLY A 64 8.25 0.87 14.88
C GLY A 64 8.82 1.15 13.48
N ILE A 65 7.97 1.31 12.46
CA ILE A 65 8.41 1.46 11.06
C ILE A 65 8.59 2.94 10.72
N PRO A 66 9.80 3.39 10.37
CA PRO A 66 10.04 4.76 9.96
C PRO A 66 9.29 5.09 8.68
N VAL A 67 8.57 6.22 8.69
CA VAL A 67 7.83 6.74 7.53
C VAL A 67 8.62 7.89 6.91
N PHE A 68 8.84 7.80 5.61
CA PHE A 68 9.45 8.83 4.78
C PHE A 68 8.42 9.37 3.79
N PHE A 69 8.57 10.63 3.41
CA PHE A 69 7.73 11.26 2.40
C PHE A 69 8.49 11.43 1.10
N ARG A 70 7.79 11.26 -0.02
CA ARG A 70 8.34 11.57 -1.33
C ARG A 70 8.49 13.06 -1.50
N ASP A 71 9.48 13.44 -2.30
CA ASP A 71 9.73 14.83 -2.64
C ASP A 71 8.61 15.38 -3.55
N PRO A 72 8.25 16.66 -3.42
CA PRO A 72 7.34 17.32 -4.34
C PRO A 72 7.82 17.18 -5.80
N ALA A 73 6.88 17.08 -6.73
CA ALA A 73 7.15 16.97 -8.17
C ALA A 73 8.12 15.84 -8.59
N SER A 74 8.27 14.78 -7.79
CA SER A 74 9.20 13.67 -8.05
C SER A 74 8.47 12.36 -8.39
N PRO A 75 7.81 12.24 -9.56
CA PRO A 75 7.03 11.04 -9.93
C PRO A 75 7.88 9.76 -9.99
N TRP A 76 9.17 9.84 -10.35
CA TRP A 76 10.05 8.68 -10.44
C TRP A 76 10.19 7.90 -9.13
N GLN A 77 10.06 8.54 -7.95
CA GLN A 77 10.06 7.85 -6.65
C GLN A 77 8.82 6.93 -6.43
N ARG A 78 7.87 6.89 -7.38
CA ARG A 78 6.59 6.16 -7.31
C ARG A 78 6.44 5.09 -8.38
N GLY A 79 7.42 4.96 -9.29
CA GLY A 79 7.26 4.14 -10.49
C GLY A 79 6.78 2.71 -10.20
N SER A 80 7.25 2.10 -9.11
CA SER A 80 6.80 0.77 -8.67
C SER A 80 5.32 0.73 -8.27
N ASN A 81 4.86 1.72 -7.51
CA ASN A 81 3.47 1.82 -7.07
C ASN A 81 2.55 2.15 -8.25
N GLU A 82 2.96 3.06 -9.13
CA GLU A 82 2.20 3.43 -10.34
C GLU A 82 2.06 2.27 -11.33
N ASN A 83 3.13 1.51 -11.54
CA ASN A 83 3.06 0.28 -12.34
C ASN A 83 2.11 -0.75 -11.71
N THR A 84 2.18 -0.94 -10.39
CA THR A 84 1.29 -1.86 -9.68
C THR A 84 -0.16 -1.41 -9.76
N ASN A 85 -0.43 -0.12 -9.59
CA ASN A 85 -1.78 0.44 -9.71
C ASN A 85 -2.35 0.27 -11.14
N ARG A 86 -1.51 0.36 -12.19
CA ARG A 86 -1.95 0.02 -13.55
C ARG A 86 -2.34 -1.45 -13.72
N LEU A 87 -1.63 -2.38 -13.07
CA LEU A 87 -2.01 -3.79 -13.06
C LEU A 87 -3.31 -4.02 -12.28
N LEU A 88 -3.47 -3.35 -11.15
CA LEU A 88 -4.69 -3.43 -10.34
C LEU A 88 -5.93 -2.92 -11.09
N GLN A 89 -5.78 -1.97 -12.01
CA GLN A 89 -6.88 -1.50 -12.86
C GLN A 89 -7.46 -2.58 -13.78
N GLN A 90 -6.77 -3.70 -14.00
CA GLN A 90 -7.32 -4.86 -14.71
C GLN A 90 -8.36 -5.63 -13.87
N TYR A 91 -8.25 -5.54 -12.53
CA TYR A 91 -9.18 -6.18 -11.59
C TYR A 91 -10.22 -5.19 -11.07
N PHE A 92 -9.82 -3.93 -10.88
CA PHE A 92 -10.66 -2.83 -10.43
C PHE A 92 -10.61 -1.70 -11.46
N PRO A 93 -11.40 -1.79 -12.55
CA PRO A 93 -11.48 -0.72 -13.53
C PRO A 93 -11.72 0.66 -12.89
N LYS A 94 -11.33 1.72 -13.60
CA LYS A 94 -11.56 3.08 -13.10
C LYS A 94 -13.05 3.29 -12.82
N GLY A 95 -13.36 3.82 -11.64
CA GLY A 95 -14.74 4.03 -11.19
C GLY A 95 -15.37 2.84 -10.46
N THR A 96 -14.67 1.71 -10.30
CA THR A 96 -15.11 0.62 -9.43
C THR A 96 -15.32 1.12 -8.00
N ASP A 97 -16.49 0.81 -7.44
CA ASP A 97 -16.76 1.04 -6.03
C ASP A 97 -15.95 0.03 -5.19
N LEU A 98 -14.86 0.53 -4.62
CA LEU A 98 -13.96 -0.26 -3.79
C LEU A 98 -14.52 -0.56 -2.40
N SER A 99 -15.64 0.06 -1.98
CA SER A 99 -16.29 -0.23 -0.70
C SER A 99 -17.05 -1.55 -0.72
N ALA A 100 -17.46 -2.01 -1.91
CA ALA A 100 -18.14 -3.30 -2.11
C ALA A 100 -17.20 -4.51 -2.02
N HIS A 101 -15.89 -4.29 -1.94
CA HIS A 101 -14.88 -5.36 -1.90
C HIS A 101 -14.32 -5.53 -0.49
N SER A 102 -14.45 -6.73 0.06
CA SER A 102 -13.91 -7.08 1.38
C SER A 102 -12.37 -7.16 1.39
N ALA A 103 -11.77 -7.21 2.58
CA ALA A 103 -10.33 -7.46 2.71
C ALA A 103 -9.90 -8.79 2.05
N ASP A 104 -10.76 -9.81 2.10
CA ASP A 104 -10.50 -11.11 1.45
C ASP A 104 -10.55 -11.01 -0.08
N ASP A 105 -11.46 -10.20 -0.63
CA ASP A 105 -11.49 -9.91 -2.07
C ASP A 105 -10.17 -9.28 -2.53
N LEU A 106 -9.69 -8.31 -1.77
CA LEU A 106 -8.43 -7.64 -2.05
C LEU A 106 -7.24 -8.61 -1.94
N ALA A 107 -7.24 -9.49 -0.94
CA ALA A 107 -6.21 -10.53 -0.80
C ALA A 107 -6.22 -11.52 -1.98
N ARG A 108 -7.42 -11.93 -2.44
CA ARG A 108 -7.58 -12.78 -3.63
C ARG A 108 -7.05 -12.13 -4.90
N VAL A 109 -7.15 -10.80 -5.03
CA VAL A 109 -6.56 -10.06 -6.17
C VAL A 109 -5.04 -9.88 -6.02
N ALA A 110 -4.54 -9.68 -4.80
CA ALA A 110 -3.10 -9.58 -4.54
C ALA A 110 -2.35 -10.90 -4.78
N ALA A 111 -2.97 -12.05 -4.46
CA ALA A 111 -2.36 -13.38 -4.59
C ALA A 111 -1.82 -13.70 -6.00
N PRO A 112 -2.60 -13.59 -7.10
CA PRO A 112 -2.08 -13.84 -8.44
C PRO A 112 -1.03 -12.80 -8.85
N LEU A 113 -1.10 -11.56 -8.34
CA LEU A 113 -0.05 -10.57 -8.57
C LEU A 113 1.27 -10.99 -7.91
N ASN A 114 1.23 -11.51 -6.70
CA ASN A 114 2.42 -11.96 -5.95
C ASN A 114 2.98 -13.30 -6.44
N ALA A 115 2.15 -14.16 -7.05
CA ALA A 115 2.58 -15.43 -7.63
C ALA A 115 3.17 -15.29 -9.05
N ARG A 116 3.00 -14.13 -9.71
CA ARG A 116 3.54 -13.89 -11.05
C ARG A 116 5.06 -13.71 -10.97
N PRO A 117 5.86 -14.47 -11.74
CA PRO A 117 7.27 -14.17 -11.94
C PRO A 117 7.45 -12.75 -12.50
N ARG A 118 8.29 -11.94 -11.86
CA ARG A 118 8.59 -10.57 -12.28
C ARG A 118 10.08 -10.41 -12.44
N LYS A 119 10.51 -9.86 -13.57
CA LYS A 119 11.89 -9.42 -13.74
C LYS A 119 12.11 -8.18 -12.87
N THR A 120 12.87 -8.33 -11.80
CA THR A 120 13.36 -7.21 -11.00
C THR A 120 14.77 -6.89 -11.46
N LEU A 121 15.09 -5.61 -11.63
CA LEU A 121 16.47 -5.15 -11.79
C LEU A 121 17.07 -5.13 -10.38
N GLY A 122 17.50 -6.32 -9.93
CA GLY A 122 18.30 -6.48 -8.71
C GLY A 122 19.77 -6.25 -9.01
#